data_AF-A0A377HP52-F1
#
_entry.id   AF-A0A377HP52-F1
#
_cell.length_a   1.000
_cell.length_b   1.000
_cell.length_c   1.000
_cell.angle_alpha   90.00
_cell.angle_beta   90.00
_cell.angle_gamma   90.00
#
_symmetry.space_group_name_H-M   'P 1'
#
loop_
_entity.id
_entity.type
_entity.pdbx_description
1 polymer ?
#
loop_
_entity_poly.entity_id
_entity_poly.type
_entity_poly.pdbx_seq_one_letter_code
_entity_poly.pdbx_strand_id
1 'polypeptide(L)'
;MALLSMITPNWLIRMSKGLSSTKDSRREHYCSQINDLRALLWMLHDHNTRYVRCPQSPQASTAREEIRVFCGELLKGCHHSQRPLFRVLQSRMEQVLSSLPNQSKPGWYAIHHRASDHLIYIIDEVTRSYLSENTLDASYDEYQAFWQTWIDTKEAQLRFEQAVMRLMEGKTASWQSVNLQSRILQKRMHQVSLMSSGEATLAFDRVDNRFDSVIRAVEEEIPASSLLKISQDLSVILLHLFDRELILRTTETQPALSTSQPEAVKALPMKTG
;
A
#
# COMPACT_ATOMS: atom_id res chain seq x y z
N MET A 1 -42.90 -34.60 0.07
CA MET A 1 -42.41 -33.45 0.87
C MET A 1 -41.53 -32.56 -0.01
N ALA A 2 -42.09 -32.04 -1.09
CA ALA A 2 -41.43 -31.12 -2.01
C ALA A 2 -42.53 -30.18 -2.46
N LEU A 3 -42.60 -28.96 -1.92
CA LEU A 3 -43.46 -27.85 -2.37
C LEU A 3 -43.28 -26.63 -1.44
N LEU A 4 -42.05 -26.13 -1.30
CA LEU A 4 -41.78 -24.81 -0.69
C LEU A 4 -40.65 -24.07 -1.44
N SER A 5 -40.61 -24.19 -2.77
CA SER A 5 -39.62 -23.50 -3.61
C SER A 5 -40.27 -22.70 -4.74
N MET A 6 -41.42 -22.06 -4.50
CA MET A 6 -41.95 -21.06 -5.41
C MET A 6 -42.70 -19.98 -4.63
N ILE A 7 -42.12 -18.77 -4.68
CA ILE A 7 -42.71 -17.44 -4.84
C ILE A 7 -41.74 -16.48 -4.15
N THR A 8 -40.53 -16.32 -4.70
CA THR A 8 -39.79 -15.08 -4.52
C THR A 8 -40.36 -14.09 -5.53
N PRO A 9 -41.02 -13.01 -5.10
CA PRO A 9 -41.62 -12.06 -6.02
C PRO A 9 -40.59 -11.47 -6.98
N ASN A 10 -40.95 -11.32 -8.26
CA ASN A 10 -40.05 -10.76 -9.29
C ASN A 10 -39.54 -9.36 -8.96
N TRP A 11 -40.23 -8.59 -8.11
CA TRP A 11 -39.77 -7.29 -7.61
C TRP A 11 -38.61 -7.43 -6.61
N LEU A 12 -38.62 -8.46 -5.75
CA LEU A 12 -37.53 -8.79 -4.83
C LEU A 12 -36.28 -9.24 -5.61
N ILE A 13 -36.46 -10.04 -6.68
CA ILE A 13 -35.37 -10.47 -7.56
C ILE A 13 -34.83 -9.30 -8.40
N ARG A 14 -35.67 -8.38 -8.87
CA ARG A 14 -35.23 -7.18 -9.58
C ARG A 14 -34.52 -6.19 -8.65
N MET A 15 -35.01 -6.01 -7.43
CA MET A 15 -34.33 -5.20 -6.42
C MET A 15 -33.00 -5.83 -6.04
N SER A 16 -32.93 -7.14 -5.80
CA SER A 16 -31.67 -7.82 -5.48
C SER A 16 -30.66 -7.74 -6.64
N LYS A 17 -31.12 -7.88 -7.90
CA LYS A 17 -30.27 -7.69 -9.09
C LYS A 17 -29.83 -6.23 -9.30
N GLY A 18 -30.68 -5.26 -9.00
CA GLY A 18 -30.32 -3.84 -9.04
C GLY A 18 -29.33 -3.45 -7.93
N LEU A 19 -29.52 -4.00 -6.73
CA LEU A 19 -28.60 -3.87 -5.60
C LEU A 19 -27.26 -4.57 -5.87
N SER A 20 -27.24 -5.74 -6.50
CA SER A 20 -25.99 -6.41 -6.87
C SER A 20 -25.26 -5.64 -7.96
N SER A 21 -25.96 -5.21 -9.03
CA SER A 21 -25.35 -4.45 -10.13
C SER A 21 -24.76 -3.10 -9.68
N THR A 22 -25.40 -2.42 -8.71
CA THR A 22 -24.88 -1.17 -8.14
C THR A 22 -23.69 -1.40 -7.22
N LYS A 23 -23.66 -2.51 -6.47
CA LYS A 23 -22.50 -2.93 -5.67
C LYS A 23 -21.30 -3.29 -6.55
N ASP A 24 -21.52 -4.07 -7.61
CA ASP A 24 -20.46 -4.47 -8.54
C ASP A 24 -19.83 -3.24 -9.21
N SER A 25 -20.66 -2.29 -9.69
CA SER A 25 -20.18 -1.03 -10.27
C SER A 25 -19.39 -0.16 -9.28
N ARG A 26 -19.84 -0.06 -8.01
CA ARG A 26 -19.10 0.66 -6.96
C ARG A 26 -17.76 0.00 -6.66
N ARG A 27 -17.74 -1.33 -6.65
CA ARG A 27 -16.56 -2.12 -6.33
C ARG A 27 -15.51 -2.04 -7.43
N GLU A 28 -15.91 -2.08 -8.70
CA GLU A 28 -15.05 -1.77 -9.84
C GLU A 28 -14.46 -0.36 -9.73
N HIS A 29 -15.26 0.61 -9.33
CA HIS A 29 -14.81 1.99 -9.12
C HIS A 29 -13.74 2.10 -8.03
N TYR A 30 -13.97 1.49 -6.86
CA TYR A 30 -12.97 1.46 -5.79
C TYR A 30 -11.69 0.74 -6.21
N CYS A 31 -11.80 -0.37 -6.95
CA CYS A 31 -10.65 -1.09 -7.50
C CYS A 31 -9.80 -0.18 -8.41
N SER A 32 -10.46 0.56 -9.32
CA SER A 32 -9.77 1.56 -10.16
C SER A 32 -9.07 2.61 -9.32
N GLN A 33 -9.74 3.17 -8.32
CA GLN A 33 -9.16 4.19 -7.45
C GLN A 33 -7.96 3.66 -6.64
N ILE A 34 -8.01 2.42 -6.16
CA ILE A 34 -6.87 1.78 -5.48
C ILE A 34 -5.68 1.71 -6.44
N ASN A 35 -5.89 1.28 -7.69
CA ASN A 35 -4.83 1.21 -8.69
C ASN A 35 -4.23 2.58 -9.01
N ASP A 36 -5.06 3.62 -9.13
CA ASP A 36 -4.57 4.97 -9.37
C ASP A 36 -3.80 5.52 -8.16
N LEU A 37 -4.27 5.28 -6.94
CA LEU A 37 -3.55 5.69 -5.72
C LEU A 37 -2.22 4.94 -5.56
N ARG A 38 -2.15 3.66 -5.95
CA ARG A 38 -0.90 2.89 -6.02
C ARG A 38 0.07 3.50 -7.01
N ALA A 39 -0.41 3.91 -8.19
CA ALA A 39 0.41 4.61 -9.18
C ALA A 39 0.97 5.92 -8.61
N LEU A 40 0.13 6.73 -7.95
CA LEU A 40 0.56 7.96 -7.27
C LEU A 40 1.64 7.70 -6.21
N LEU A 41 1.50 6.61 -5.44
CA LEU A 41 2.45 6.23 -4.42
C LEU A 41 3.84 5.91 -5.02
N TRP A 42 3.86 5.21 -6.15
CA TRP A 42 5.09 4.95 -6.90
C TRP A 42 5.65 6.21 -7.56
N MET A 43 4.82 7.11 -8.08
CA MET A 43 5.29 8.41 -8.61
C MET A 43 6.00 9.23 -7.53
N LEU A 44 5.46 9.26 -6.30
CA LEU A 44 6.10 9.96 -5.18
C LEU A 44 7.41 9.31 -4.75
N HIS A 45 7.45 7.98 -4.72
CA HIS A 45 8.65 7.22 -4.41
C HIS A 45 9.76 7.49 -5.45
N ASP A 46 9.42 7.40 -6.74
CA ASP A 46 10.34 7.65 -7.85
C ASP A 46 10.84 9.10 -7.85
N HIS A 47 9.95 10.06 -7.64
CA HIS A 47 10.31 11.47 -7.50
C HIS A 47 11.32 11.69 -6.37
N ASN A 48 11.07 11.09 -5.21
CA ASN A 48 11.97 11.19 -4.06
C ASN A 48 13.36 10.63 -4.37
N THR A 49 13.43 9.43 -4.95
CA THR A 49 14.70 8.74 -5.21
C THR A 49 15.53 9.42 -6.30
N ARG A 50 14.88 9.91 -7.37
CA ARG A 50 15.57 10.53 -8.51
C ARG A 50 16.01 11.97 -8.23
N TYR A 51 15.15 12.78 -7.62
CA TYR A 51 15.32 14.24 -7.63
C TYR A 51 15.82 14.84 -6.32
N VAL A 52 16.00 14.05 -5.25
CA VAL A 52 16.53 14.55 -3.97
C VAL A 52 17.89 15.24 -4.09
N ARG A 53 18.72 14.86 -5.09
CA ARG A 53 20.03 15.49 -5.33
C ARG A 53 19.97 16.73 -6.23
N CYS A 54 18.88 16.89 -6.97
CA CYS A 54 18.69 17.96 -7.95
C CYS A 54 17.25 18.52 -7.91
N PRO A 55 16.80 19.02 -6.73
CA PRO A 55 15.39 19.37 -6.47
C PRO A 55 14.86 20.52 -7.34
N GLN A 56 15.76 21.32 -7.92
CA GLN A 56 15.46 22.47 -8.79
C GLN A 56 15.66 22.16 -10.29
N SER A 57 16.03 20.93 -10.65
CA SER A 57 16.18 20.57 -12.06
C SER A 57 14.86 20.72 -12.81
N PRO A 58 14.88 21.07 -14.11
CA PRO A 58 13.67 21.12 -14.93
C PRO A 58 12.89 19.80 -14.89
N GLN A 59 13.59 18.67 -14.89
CA GLN A 59 13.00 17.33 -14.80
C GLN A 59 12.28 17.12 -13.45
N ALA A 60 12.85 17.56 -12.34
CA ALA A 60 12.17 17.53 -11.04
C ALA A 60 10.91 18.39 -11.06
N SER A 61 10.96 19.55 -11.71
CA SER A 61 9.79 20.43 -11.84
C SER A 61 8.67 19.79 -12.67
N THR A 62 9.01 19.17 -13.80
CA THR A 62 8.05 18.43 -14.63
C THR A 62 7.43 17.28 -13.85
N ALA A 63 8.21 16.47 -13.15
CA ALA A 63 7.70 15.36 -12.35
C ALA A 63 6.77 15.82 -11.21
N ARG A 64 7.05 16.97 -10.56
CA ARG A 64 6.11 17.56 -9.60
C ARG A 64 4.79 17.96 -10.25
N GLU A 65 4.85 18.57 -11.44
CA GLU A 65 3.65 18.96 -12.17
C GLU A 65 2.83 17.75 -12.60
N GLU A 66 3.47 16.67 -13.06
CA GLU A 66 2.81 15.40 -13.38
C GLU A 66 2.06 14.83 -12.18
N ILE A 67 2.69 14.78 -11.00
CA ILE A 67 2.05 14.33 -9.76
C ILE A 67 0.84 15.22 -9.40
N ARG A 68 0.99 16.54 -9.56
CA ARG A 68 -0.06 17.53 -9.27
C ARG A 68 -1.28 17.34 -10.18
N VAL A 69 -1.04 17.18 -11.49
CA VAL A 69 -2.07 16.92 -12.49
C VAL A 69 -2.77 15.59 -12.18
N PHE A 70 -2.01 14.53 -11.90
CA PHE A 70 -2.55 13.22 -11.55
C PHE A 70 -3.46 13.26 -10.31
N CYS A 71 -3.08 14.03 -9.27
CA CYS A 71 -3.95 14.26 -8.11
C CYS A 71 -5.26 14.98 -8.48
N GLY A 72 -5.21 15.91 -9.44
CA GLY A 72 -6.39 16.58 -9.98
C GLY A 72 -7.32 15.64 -10.75
N GLU A 73 -6.76 14.70 -11.51
CA GLU A 73 -7.51 13.66 -12.23
C GLU A 73 -8.16 12.67 -11.27
N LEU A 74 -7.42 12.20 -10.26
CA LEU A 74 -7.94 11.37 -9.17
C LEU A 74 -9.16 12.01 -8.49
N LEU A 75 -9.09 13.31 -8.17
CA LEU A 75 -10.23 14.02 -7.57
C LEU A 75 -11.43 14.11 -8.51
N LYS A 76 -11.21 14.28 -9.82
CA LYS A 76 -12.30 14.32 -10.82
C LYS A 76 -12.95 12.95 -11.00
N GLY A 77 -12.15 11.89 -10.99
CA GLY A 77 -12.59 10.51 -11.18
C GLY A 77 -13.08 9.82 -9.91
N CYS A 78 -12.89 10.39 -8.72
CA CYS A 78 -13.26 9.72 -7.48
C CYS A 78 -14.79 9.57 -7.27
N HIS A 79 -15.18 8.54 -6.52
CA HIS A 79 -16.57 8.35 -6.13
C HIS A 79 -17.07 9.54 -5.28
N HIS A 80 -18.34 9.94 -5.46
CA HIS A 80 -18.90 11.11 -4.77
C HIS A 80 -18.74 11.08 -3.24
N SER A 81 -18.90 9.90 -2.62
CA SER A 81 -18.73 9.74 -1.18
C SER A 81 -17.28 9.94 -0.70
N GLN A 82 -16.29 9.69 -1.55
CA GLN A 82 -14.87 9.83 -1.22
C GLN A 82 -14.30 11.18 -1.63
N ARG A 83 -15.07 12.02 -2.32
CA ARG A 83 -14.60 13.32 -2.81
C ARG A 83 -13.97 14.22 -1.72
N PRO A 84 -14.46 14.26 -0.47
CA PRO A 84 -13.77 14.98 0.60
C PRO A 84 -12.34 14.47 0.86
N LEU A 85 -12.14 13.15 0.86
CA LEU A 85 -10.84 12.50 1.08
C LEU A 85 -9.85 12.90 -0.03
N PHE A 86 -10.27 12.84 -1.29
CA PHE A 86 -9.43 13.20 -2.44
C PHE A 86 -9.14 14.72 -2.51
N ARG A 87 -10.04 15.58 -2.01
CA ARG A 87 -9.73 17.01 -1.87
C ARG A 87 -8.62 17.26 -0.86
N VAL A 88 -8.65 16.56 0.27
CA VAL A 88 -7.59 16.63 1.28
C VAL A 88 -6.27 16.12 0.70
N LEU A 89 -6.29 15.01 -0.04
CA LEU A 89 -5.11 14.49 -0.75
C LEU A 89 -4.51 15.55 -1.67
N GLN A 90 -5.32 16.13 -2.56
CA GLN A 90 -4.86 17.12 -3.52
C GLN A 90 -4.26 18.35 -2.82
N SER A 91 -4.96 18.90 -1.83
CA SER A 91 -4.49 20.08 -1.09
C SER A 91 -3.16 19.80 -0.36
N ARG A 92 -3.03 18.64 0.28
CA ARG A 92 -1.79 18.24 0.94
C ARG A 92 -0.66 18.04 -0.06
N MET A 93 -0.94 17.42 -1.20
CA MET A 93 0.07 17.16 -2.22
C MET A 93 0.56 18.46 -2.85
N GLU A 94 -0.33 19.42 -3.13
CA GLU A 94 0.03 20.75 -3.60
C GLU A 94 1.00 21.45 -2.64
N GLN A 95 0.69 21.42 -1.34
CA GLN A 95 1.53 22.02 -0.30
C GLN A 95 2.90 21.32 -0.21
N VAL A 96 2.92 20.00 -0.28
CA VAL A 96 4.15 19.20 -0.27
C VAL A 96 5.01 19.57 -1.47
N LEU A 97 4.49 19.41 -2.68
CA LEU A 97 5.26 19.56 -3.92
C LEU A 97 5.80 20.98 -4.10
N SER A 98 5.03 22.01 -3.73
CA SER A 98 5.47 23.40 -3.80
C SER A 98 6.59 23.73 -2.80
N SER A 99 6.65 23.03 -1.66
CA SER A 99 7.66 23.27 -0.63
C SER A 99 9.02 22.61 -0.92
N LEU A 100 9.02 21.51 -1.67
CA LEU A 100 10.19 20.65 -1.94
C LEU A 100 11.41 21.35 -2.58
N PRO A 101 11.30 22.24 -3.59
CA PRO A 101 12.47 22.81 -4.27
C PRO A 101 13.41 23.61 -3.37
N ASN A 102 12.92 24.08 -2.22
CA ASN A 102 13.65 24.94 -1.29
C ASN A 102 14.14 24.19 -0.04
N GLN A 103 13.95 22.87 0.01
CA GLN A 103 14.33 22.09 1.19
C GLN A 103 15.78 21.63 1.15
N SER A 104 16.36 21.49 2.34
CA SER A 104 17.57 20.69 2.53
C SER A 104 17.29 19.22 2.20
N LYS A 105 18.34 18.44 1.92
CA LYS A 105 18.19 16.99 1.67
C LYS A 105 17.46 16.23 2.82
N PRO A 106 17.77 16.47 4.11
CA PRO A 106 16.98 15.89 5.20
C PRO A 106 15.52 16.34 5.21
N GLY A 107 15.27 17.63 4.96
CA GLY A 107 13.91 18.18 4.87
C GLY A 107 13.11 17.57 3.72
N TRP A 108 13.74 17.37 2.56
CA TRP A 108 13.15 16.70 1.41
C TRP A 108 12.66 15.29 1.75
N TYR A 109 13.52 14.46 2.36
CA TYR A 109 13.13 13.12 2.78
C TYR A 109 12.01 13.14 3.81
N ALA A 110 12.07 14.04 4.80
CA ALA A 110 11.04 14.15 5.83
C ALA A 110 9.67 14.54 5.24
N ILE A 111 9.65 15.50 4.30
CA ILE A 111 8.42 15.91 3.61
C ILE A 111 7.88 14.77 2.75
N HIS A 112 8.74 14.08 1.99
CA HIS A 112 8.32 12.94 1.17
C HIS A 112 7.77 11.78 2.01
N HIS A 113 8.45 11.41 3.10
CA HIS A 113 7.95 10.37 4.01
C HIS A 113 6.56 10.72 4.54
N ARG A 114 6.36 11.95 5.02
CA ARG A 114 5.05 12.40 5.52
C ARG A 114 3.97 12.38 4.42
N ALA A 115 4.32 12.75 3.20
CA ALA A 115 3.39 12.70 2.07
C ALA A 115 3.00 11.26 1.71
N SER A 116 3.98 10.35 1.66
CA SER A 116 3.73 8.92 1.45
C SER A 116 2.87 8.32 2.55
N ASP A 117 3.14 8.63 3.83
CA ASP A 117 2.33 8.12 4.95
C ASP A 117 0.88 8.56 4.83
N HIS A 118 0.63 9.84 4.54
CA HIS A 118 -0.74 10.35 4.32
C HIS A 118 -1.45 9.64 3.15
N LEU A 119 -0.73 9.41 2.05
CA LEU A 119 -1.28 8.69 0.91
C LEU A 119 -1.61 7.23 1.27
N ILE A 120 -0.76 6.56 2.04
CA ILE A 120 -0.97 5.19 2.49
C ILE A 120 -2.23 5.08 3.37
N TYR A 121 -2.48 6.03 4.26
CA TYR A 121 -3.75 6.08 5.01
C TYR A 121 -4.97 6.27 4.10
N ILE A 122 -4.86 7.10 3.05
CA ILE A 122 -5.94 7.27 2.08
C ILE A 122 -6.20 5.98 1.31
N ILE A 123 -5.13 5.29 0.88
CA ILE A 123 -5.23 3.98 0.23
C ILE A 123 -5.94 2.99 1.15
N ASP A 124 -5.54 2.91 2.40
CA ASP A 124 -6.16 2.04 3.41
C ASP A 124 -7.67 2.30 3.59
N GLU A 125 -8.09 3.57 3.69
CA GLU A 125 -9.52 3.94 3.74
C GLU A 125 -10.31 3.49 2.49
N VAL A 126 -9.72 3.67 1.30
CA VAL A 126 -10.35 3.24 0.04
C VAL A 126 -10.39 1.70 -0.04
N THR A 127 -9.33 1.01 0.41
CA THR A 127 -9.25 -0.45 0.43
C THR A 127 -10.25 -1.06 1.41
N ARG A 128 -10.40 -0.50 2.62
CA ARG A 128 -11.46 -0.91 3.55
C ARG A 128 -12.85 -0.73 2.94
N SER A 129 -13.08 0.40 2.26
CA SER A 129 -14.34 0.64 1.54
C SER A 129 -14.58 -0.41 0.47
N TYR A 130 -13.56 -0.72 -0.35
CA TYR A 130 -13.60 -1.78 -1.37
C TYR A 130 -13.95 -3.15 -0.78
N LEU A 131 -13.25 -3.56 0.28
CA LEU A 131 -13.44 -4.86 0.91
C LEU A 131 -14.80 -4.97 1.59
N SER A 132 -15.33 -3.88 2.15
CA SER A 132 -16.66 -3.84 2.77
C SER A 132 -17.82 -4.02 1.79
N GLU A 133 -17.60 -3.80 0.49
CA GLU A 133 -18.60 -4.11 -0.54
C GLU A 133 -18.69 -5.61 -0.81
N ASN A 134 -17.65 -6.38 -0.46
CA ASN A 134 -17.64 -7.82 -0.59
C ASN A 134 -18.38 -8.47 0.59
N THR A 135 -19.10 -9.57 0.35
CA THR A 135 -19.81 -10.32 1.40
C THR A 135 -18.93 -11.33 2.12
N LEU A 136 -17.64 -11.39 1.79
CA LEU A 136 -16.66 -12.31 2.37
C LEU A 136 -15.87 -11.60 3.47
N ASP A 137 -16.36 -11.71 4.71
CA ASP A 137 -15.76 -11.10 5.91
C ASP A 137 -14.27 -11.47 6.08
N ALA A 138 -13.88 -12.69 5.68
CA ALA A 138 -12.50 -13.18 5.82
C ALA A 138 -11.46 -12.29 5.10
N SER A 139 -11.77 -11.76 3.91
CA SER A 139 -10.81 -10.92 3.18
C SER A 139 -10.59 -9.56 3.86
N TYR A 140 -11.65 -9.03 4.48
CA TYR A 140 -11.56 -7.81 5.28
C TYR A 140 -10.73 -8.04 6.54
N ASP A 141 -10.99 -9.12 7.27
CA ASP A 141 -10.27 -9.46 8.51
C ASP A 141 -8.78 -9.73 8.24
N GLU A 142 -8.46 -10.47 7.18
CA GLU A 142 -7.08 -10.71 6.78
C GLU A 142 -6.35 -9.42 6.40
N TYR A 143 -6.99 -8.54 5.62
CA TYR A 143 -6.42 -7.25 5.29
C TYR A 143 -6.22 -6.38 6.53
N GLN A 144 -7.18 -6.36 7.46
CA GLN A 144 -7.07 -5.60 8.69
C GLN A 144 -5.92 -6.12 9.58
N ALA A 145 -5.75 -7.43 9.68
CA ALA A 145 -4.63 -8.04 10.39
C ALA A 145 -3.28 -7.68 9.73
N PHE A 146 -3.22 -7.72 8.39
CA PHE A 146 -2.05 -7.29 7.64
C PHE A 146 -1.74 -5.82 7.90
N TRP A 147 -2.73 -4.95 7.73
CA TRP A 147 -2.62 -3.50 7.90
C TRP A 147 -2.08 -3.16 9.28
N GLN A 148 -2.64 -3.75 10.34
CA GLN A 148 -2.19 -3.52 11.71
C GLN A 148 -0.72 -3.91 11.91
N THR A 149 -0.31 -5.04 11.36
CA THR A 149 1.07 -5.53 11.49
C THR A 149 2.03 -4.66 10.66
N TRP A 150 1.61 -4.23 9.47
CA TRP A 150 2.37 -3.36 8.59
C TRP A 150 2.58 -1.97 9.21
N ILE A 151 1.51 -1.35 9.74
CA ILE A 151 1.59 -0.02 10.36
C ILE A 151 2.38 -0.05 11.67
N ASP A 152 2.25 -1.09 12.49
CA ASP A 152 3.07 -1.31 13.67
C ASP A 152 4.58 -1.37 13.32
N THR A 153 4.90 -1.95 12.17
CA THR A 153 6.28 -2.04 11.67
C THR A 153 6.79 -0.70 11.18
N LYS A 154 5.97 0.07 10.46
CA LYS A 154 6.29 1.46 10.07
C LYS A 154 6.52 2.36 11.28
N GLU A 155 5.68 2.24 12.30
CA GLU A 155 5.81 3.01 13.53
C GLU A 155 7.10 2.62 14.28
N ALA A 156 7.44 1.32 14.35
CA ALA A 156 8.72 0.87 14.90
C ALA A 156 9.91 1.41 14.09
N GLN A 157 9.79 1.46 12.77
CA GLN A 157 10.80 2.04 11.89
C GLN A 157 11.01 3.53 12.18
N LEU A 158 9.94 4.30 12.34
CA LEU A 158 10.01 5.72 12.70
C LEU A 158 10.74 5.92 14.05
N ARG A 159 10.45 5.09 15.06
CA ARG A 159 11.14 5.15 16.36
C ARG A 159 12.61 4.82 16.26
N PHE A 160 12.98 3.85 15.41
CA PHE A 160 14.37 3.56 15.08
C PHE A 160 15.06 4.78 14.44
N GLU A 161 14.44 5.40 13.42
CA GLU A 161 15.00 6.61 12.79
C GLU A 161 15.19 7.75 13.79
N GLN A 162 14.23 7.96 14.69
CA GLN A 162 14.35 8.96 15.76
C GLN A 162 15.49 8.64 16.74
N ALA A 163 15.70 7.36 17.08
CA ALA A 163 16.84 6.95 17.91
C ALA A 163 18.17 7.21 17.20
N VAL A 164 18.26 6.94 15.90
CA VAL A 164 19.45 7.23 15.08
C VAL A 164 19.71 8.74 14.99
N MET A 165 18.67 9.57 14.85
CA MET A 165 18.85 11.03 14.87
C MET A 165 19.41 11.53 16.21
N ARG A 166 18.92 10.98 17.33
CA ARG A 166 19.46 11.30 18.67
C ARG A 166 20.93 10.88 18.82
N LEU A 167 21.32 9.77 18.20
CA LEU A 167 22.72 9.32 18.13
C LEU A 167 23.58 10.31 17.34
N MET A 168 23.09 10.78 16.19
CA MET A 168 23.79 11.81 15.39
C MET A 168 23.94 13.14 16.13
N GLU A 169 22.98 13.49 16.99
CA GLU A 169 23.01 14.68 17.84
C GLU A 169 23.91 14.52 19.08
N GLY A 170 24.54 13.35 19.28
CA GLY A 170 25.42 13.10 20.42
C GLY A 170 24.71 13.04 21.77
N LYS A 171 23.41 12.70 21.79
CA LYS A 171 22.65 12.61 23.04
C LYS A 171 23.09 11.41 23.87
N THR A 172 23.00 11.55 25.19
CA THR A 172 23.32 10.48 26.14
C THR A 172 22.42 9.26 25.92
N ALA A 173 23.00 8.07 26.13
CA ALA A 173 22.35 6.78 26.00
C ALA A 173 21.67 6.50 24.63
N SER A 174 22.10 7.20 23.59
CA SER A 174 21.51 7.11 22.26
C SER A 174 21.80 5.76 21.59
N TRP A 175 22.96 5.16 21.83
CA TRP A 175 23.27 3.81 21.34
C TRP A 175 22.38 2.73 21.96
N GLN A 176 22.14 2.74 23.28
CA GLN A 176 21.21 1.77 23.88
C GLN A 176 19.79 1.93 23.31
N SER A 177 19.37 3.17 23.04
CA SER A 177 18.10 3.44 22.38
C SER A 177 18.07 2.85 20.96
N VAL A 178 19.12 3.03 20.16
CA VAL A 178 19.24 2.43 18.83
C VAL A 178 19.16 0.91 18.91
N ASN A 179 19.93 0.27 19.80
CA ASN A 179 19.94 -1.19 19.95
C ASN A 179 18.55 -1.74 20.34
N LEU A 180 17.87 -1.08 21.28
CA LEU A 180 16.51 -1.45 21.67
C LEU A 180 15.53 -1.32 20.49
N GLN A 181 15.54 -0.19 19.78
CA GLN A 181 14.63 0.02 18.65
C GLN A 181 14.95 -0.93 17.49
N SER A 182 16.20 -1.29 17.26
CA SER A 182 16.59 -2.34 16.29
C SER A 182 15.95 -3.68 16.62
N ARG A 183 16.00 -4.14 17.88
CA ARG A 183 15.35 -5.40 18.29
C ARG A 183 13.84 -5.38 18.12
N ILE A 184 13.21 -4.26 18.48
CA ILE A 184 11.76 -4.08 18.30
C ILE A 184 11.41 -4.14 16.82
N LEU A 185 12.11 -3.39 15.99
CA LEU A 185 11.87 -3.33 14.54
C LEU A 185 12.11 -4.69 13.89
N GLN A 186 13.17 -5.39 14.27
CA GLN A 186 13.47 -6.75 13.80
C GLN A 186 12.32 -7.72 14.09
N LYS A 187 11.80 -7.71 15.33
CA LYS A 187 10.64 -8.53 15.70
C LYS A 187 9.40 -8.18 14.86
N ARG A 188 9.16 -6.90 14.59
CA ARG A 188 8.02 -6.46 13.76
C ARG A 188 8.17 -6.86 12.30
N MET A 189 9.38 -6.74 11.74
CA MET A 189 9.69 -7.24 10.40
C MET A 189 9.42 -8.74 10.28
N HIS A 190 9.79 -9.53 11.29
CA HIS A 190 9.48 -10.96 11.31
C HIS A 190 7.97 -11.24 11.33
N GLN A 191 7.20 -10.50 12.12
CA GLN A 191 5.73 -10.64 12.13
C GLN A 191 5.13 -10.37 10.74
N VAL A 192 5.59 -9.31 10.08
CA VAL A 192 5.13 -8.96 8.73
C VAL A 192 5.56 -10.02 7.71
N SER A 193 6.78 -10.55 7.80
CA SER A 193 7.29 -11.54 6.85
C SER A 193 6.51 -12.85 6.91
N LEU A 194 6.01 -13.24 8.08
CA LEU A 194 5.13 -14.41 8.25
C LEU A 194 3.76 -14.25 7.56
N MET A 195 3.30 -13.01 7.40
CA MET A 195 2.06 -12.70 6.68
C MET A 195 2.29 -12.51 5.17
N SER A 196 3.54 -12.53 4.74
CA SER A 196 3.93 -12.21 3.36
C SER A 196 4.23 -13.47 2.56
N SER A 197 4.11 -13.38 1.24
CA SER A 197 4.58 -14.42 0.31
C SER A 197 6.11 -14.60 0.36
N GLY A 198 6.62 -15.77 -0.05
CA GLY A 198 8.04 -16.14 0.07
C GLY A 198 9.08 -15.18 -0.55
N GLU A 199 8.74 -14.42 -1.60
CA GLU A 199 9.66 -13.44 -2.19
C GLU A 199 9.90 -12.22 -1.28
N ALA A 200 8.85 -11.74 -0.61
CA ALA A 200 8.97 -10.66 0.37
C ALA A 200 9.79 -11.11 1.58
N THR A 201 9.66 -12.38 1.98
CA THR A 201 10.45 -13.00 3.05
C THR A 201 11.95 -12.89 2.78
N LEU A 202 12.41 -13.22 1.56
CA LEU A 202 13.83 -13.10 1.18
C LEU A 202 14.36 -11.66 1.25
N ALA A 203 13.53 -10.66 0.97
CA ALA A 203 13.91 -9.26 1.10
C ALA A 203 14.06 -8.85 2.57
N PHE A 204 13.15 -9.32 3.44
CA PHE A 204 13.26 -9.12 4.88
C PHE A 204 14.52 -9.78 5.46
N ASP A 205 14.83 -11.02 5.07
CA ASP A 205 16.02 -11.75 5.58
C ASP A 205 17.33 -10.97 5.31
N ARG A 206 17.44 -10.29 4.17
CA ARG A 206 18.62 -9.45 3.87
C ARG A 206 18.77 -8.26 4.81
N VAL A 207 17.66 -7.65 5.22
CA VAL A 207 17.66 -6.53 6.16
C VAL A 207 17.82 -7.03 7.59
N ASP A 208 17.23 -8.19 7.90
CA ASP A 208 17.31 -8.85 9.20
C ASP A 208 18.76 -9.12 9.62
N ASN A 209 19.56 -9.70 8.70
CA ASN A 209 21.00 -9.92 8.91
C ASN A 209 21.79 -8.63 9.22
N ARG A 210 21.34 -7.48 8.69
CA ARG A 210 21.97 -6.18 8.98
C ARG A 210 21.57 -5.68 10.36
N PHE A 211 20.34 -5.94 10.81
CA PHE A 211 19.94 -5.64 12.19
C PHE A 211 20.65 -6.53 13.21
N ASP A 212 20.87 -7.80 12.91
CA ASP A 212 21.69 -8.69 13.75
C ASP A 212 23.11 -8.13 13.96
N SER A 213 23.69 -7.56 12.91
CA SER A 213 25.00 -6.89 12.99
C SER A 213 24.92 -5.66 13.90
N VAL A 214 23.86 -4.86 13.80
CA VAL A 214 23.62 -3.69 14.67
C VAL A 214 23.41 -4.08 16.13
N ILE A 215 22.69 -5.17 16.39
CA ILE A 215 22.34 -5.60 17.73
C ILE A 215 23.56 -6.14 18.49
N ARG A 216 24.49 -6.78 17.77
CA ARG A 216 25.75 -7.32 18.33
C ARG A 216 26.87 -6.29 18.41
N ALA A 217 26.74 -5.17 17.69
CA ALA A 217 27.76 -4.14 17.63
C ALA A 217 27.89 -3.33 18.94
N VAL A 218 29.10 -2.87 19.20
CA VAL A 218 29.42 -1.90 20.25
C VAL A 218 29.21 -0.47 19.70
N GLU A 219 29.03 0.49 20.60
CA GLU A 219 28.94 1.92 20.26
C GLU A 219 30.14 2.33 19.38
N GLU A 220 29.87 3.17 18.37
CA GLU A 220 30.84 3.63 17.34
C GLU A 220 31.26 2.61 16.26
N GLU A 221 30.95 1.31 16.39
CA GLU A 221 31.30 0.33 15.34
C GLU A 221 30.50 0.55 14.04
N ILE A 222 29.29 1.08 14.15
CA ILE A 222 28.40 1.32 13.02
C ILE A 222 28.08 2.81 12.92
N PRO A 223 28.50 3.48 11.83
CA PRO A 223 28.15 4.87 11.60
C PRO A 223 26.64 5.08 11.51
N ALA A 224 26.14 6.19 12.06
CA ALA A 224 24.71 6.53 12.00
C ALA A 224 24.16 6.64 10.57
N SER A 225 25.01 7.04 9.60
CA SER A 225 24.66 7.04 8.18
C SER A 225 24.33 5.64 7.63
N SER A 226 25.02 4.61 8.11
CA SER A 226 24.73 3.22 7.77
C SER A 226 23.40 2.75 8.37
N LEU A 227 23.07 3.18 9.59
CA LEU A 227 21.78 2.89 10.24
C LEU A 227 20.62 3.53 9.47
N LEU A 228 20.76 4.80 9.06
CA LEU A 228 19.77 5.46 8.21
C LEU A 228 19.58 4.74 6.88
N LYS A 229 20.67 4.23 6.27
CA LYS A 229 20.59 3.45 5.04
C LYS A 229 19.81 2.14 5.24
N ILE A 230 20.02 1.44 6.36
CA ILE A 230 19.22 0.24 6.70
C ILE A 230 17.73 0.60 6.75
N SER A 231 17.36 1.71 7.41
CA SER A 231 15.96 2.16 7.45
C SER A 231 15.43 2.50 6.06
N GLN A 232 16.19 3.21 5.23
CA GLN A 232 15.78 3.55 3.87
C GLN A 232 15.52 2.31 3.02
N ASP A 233 16.39 1.31 3.09
CA ASP A 233 16.23 0.04 2.38
C ASP A 233 14.97 -0.70 2.87
N LEU A 234 14.71 -0.70 4.19
CA LEU A 234 13.49 -1.27 4.76
C LEU A 234 12.23 -0.54 4.27
N SER A 235 12.26 0.79 4.18
CA SER A 235 11.14 1.59 3.67
C SER A 235 10.69 1.15 2.28
N VAL A 236 11.64 0.82 1.40
CA VAL A 236 11.37 0.33 0.04
C VAL A 236 10.74 -1.06 0.08
N ILE A 237 11.24 -1.95 0.93
CA ILE A 237 10.67 -3.30 1.09
C ILE A 237 9.24 -3.23 1.60
N LEU A 238 8.99 -2.43 2.64
CA LEU A 238 7.63 -2.23 3.17
C LEU A 238 6.69 -1.63 2.13
N LEU A 239 7.18 -0.74 1.27
CA LEU A 239 6.40 -0.17 0.17
C LEU A 239 5.98 -1.24 -0.85
N HIS A 240 6.94 -2.04 -1.32
CA HIS A 240 6.65 -3.15 -2.24
C HIS A 240 5.69 -4.16 -1.63
N LEU A 241 5.83 -4.46 -0.35
CA LEU A 241 4.94 -5.38 0.34
C LEU A 241 3.51 -4.82 0.39
N PHE A 242 3.35 -3.56 0.79
CA PHE A 242 2.04 -2.91 0.81
C PHE A 242 1.39 -2.92 -0.57
N ASP A 243 2.16 -2.55 -1.61
CA ASP A 243 1.67 -2.56 -2.99
C ASP A 243 1.24 -3.96 -3.45
N ARG A 244 2.02 -4.99 -3.13
CA ARG A 244 1.70 -6.38 -3.44
C ARG A 244 0.42 -6.85 -2.76
N GLU A 245 0.23 -6.51 -1.49
CA GLU A 245 -1.00 -6.86 -0.78
C GLU A 245 -2.22 -6.24 -1.47
N LEU A 246 -2.12 -4.97 -1.89
CA LEU A 246 -3.21 -4.32 -2.63
C LEU A 246 -3.51 -5.02 -3.96
N ILE A 247 -2.47 -5.48 -4.69
CA ILE A 247 -2.66 -6.29 -5.91
C ILE A 247 -3.43 -7.58 -5.58
N LEU A 248 -3.00 -8.29 -4.53
CA LEU A 248 -3.60 -9.55 -4.13
C LEU A 248 -5.10 -9.35 -3.84
N ARG A 249 -5.45 -8.35 -3.02
CA ARG A 249 -6.84 -8.07 -2.66
C ARG A 249 -7.72 -7.63 -3.82
N THR A 250 -7.15 -6.86 -4.76
CA THR A 250 -7.88 -6.38 -5.95
C THR A 250 -7.99 -7.45 -7.05
N THR A 251 -7.09 -8.44 -7.09
CA THR A 251 -7.10 -9.53 -8.08
C THR A 251 -7.94 -10.73 -7.62
N GLU A 252 -7.83 -11.15 -6.36
CA GLU A 252 -8.52 -12.34 -5.81
C GLU A 252 -10.04 -12.26 -5.86
N THR A 253 -10.59 -11.05 -5.97
CA THR A 253 -12.03 -10.85 -5.94
C THR A 253 -12.63 -10.49 -7.30
N GLN A 254 -11.88 -10.59 -8.41
CA GLN A 254 -12.50 -10.75 -9.73
C GLN A 254 -13.12 -12.15 -9.80
N PRO A 255 -14.46 -12.29 -9.92
CA PRO A 255 -15.04 -13.61 -10.15
C PRO A 255 -14.47 -14.15 -11.46
N ALA A 256 -13.97 -15.39 -11.43
CA ALA A 256 -13.58 -16.14 -12.60
C ALA A 256 -14.76 -16.21 -13.59
N LEU A 257 -14.83 -15.27 -14.52
CA LEU A 257 -15.68 -15.35 -15.68
C LEU A 257 -15.10 -16.44 -16.59
N SER A 258 -15.92 -17.49 -16.79
CA SER A 258 -15.81 -18.53 -17.82
C SER A 258 -14.69 -19.57 -17.70
N THR A 259 -14.92 -20.61 -16.88
CA THR A 259 -14.70 -21.98 -17.36
C THR A 259 -16.02 -22.47 -17.96
N SER A 260 -16.22 -22.18 -19.25
CA SER A 260 -17.25 -22.86 -20.04
C SER A 260 -16.94 -24.36 -20.07
N GLN A 261 -17.94 -25.15 -19.76
CA GLN A 261 -17.95 -26.60 -19.91
C GLN A 261 -17.50 -27.00 -21.33
N PRO A 262 -16.79 -28.12 -21.52
CA PRO A 262 -16.52 -28.63 -22.86
C PRO A 262 -17.86 -29.03 -23.49
N GLU A 263 -18.18 -28.41 -24.62
CA GLU A 263 -19.34 -28.74 -25.44
C GLU A 263 -19.35 -30.25 -25.76
N ALA A 264 -20.47 -30.89 -25.41
CA ALA A 264 -20.78 -32.24 -25.83
C ALA A 264 -20.76 -32.31 -27.36
N VAL A 265 -19.85 -33.11 -27.89
CA VAL A 265 -19.76 -33.47 -29.31
C VAL A 265 -21.12 -34.00 -29.76
N LYS A 266 -21.80 -33.22 -30.60
CA LYS A 266 -23.02 -33.60 -31.31
C LYS A 266 -22.69 -34.81 -32.21
N ALA A 267 -23.20 -35.99 -31.84
CA ALA A 267 -23.15 -37.15 -32.71
C ALA A 267 -23.94 -36.87 -34.01
N LEU A 268 -23.28 -37.05 -35.15
CA LEU A 268 -23.93 -37.04 -36.46
C LEU A 268 -24.87 -38.26 -36.60
N PRO A 269 -26.04 -38.11 -37.24
CA PRO A 269 -26.89 -39.26 -37.55
C PRO A 269 -26.29 -40.04 -38.73
N MET A 270 -26.10 -41.35 -38.54
CA MET A 270 -25.84 -42.28 -39.65
C MET A 270 -27.04 -42.24 -40.60
N LYS A 271 -26.81 -41.87 -41.86
CA LYS A 271 -27.74 -42.20 -42.94
C LYS A 271 -27.53 -43.66 -43.33
N THR A 272 -28.54 -44.46 -43.07
CA THR A 272 -28.80 -45.72 -43.76
C THR A 272 -29.34 -45.43 -45.15
N GLY A 273 -28.76 -46.04 -46.18
CA GLY A 273 -29.17 -45.95 -47.58
C GLY A 273 -28.01 -46.27 -48.51
#